data_AF-A0A969IJA2-F1
#
_entry.id   AF-A0A969IJA2-F1
#
_cell.length_a   1.000
_cell.length_b   1.000
_cell.length_c   1.000
_cell.angle_alpha   90.00
_cell.angle_beta   90.00
_cell.angle_gamma   90.00
#
_symmetry.space_group_name_H-M   'P 1'
#
loop_
_entity.id
_entity.type
_entity.pdbx_description
1 polymer ?
#
loop_
_entity_poly.entity_id
_entity_poly.type
_entity_poly.pdbx_seq_one_letter_code
_entity_poly.pdbx_strand_id
1 'polypeptide(L)'
;SGITINADTILGEMQEFVGQLDQVHWPTAMVAGLVLMFLFTIQTFFSRAPGPLIAVLMATLAVALLDLDQKGVAVVGTIPAGLPHLQVPQLSIVELPALTAAALGIAVVAYSDNVLTARSFANRNRYKINANQELLALGLSNLGAGLMQGIPVSSSGSRTVIGDALGSKTQLYSVVAFLVLISVLLFLRPLLALFPTAALGAIVIFAATKLIEIADKCPVHRTLEAASAVVTRVIASAAMEQVPPPSGRP
;
A
#
# COMPACT_ATOMS: atom_id res chain seq x y z
N SER A 1 -9.55 18.88 5.41
CA SER A 1 -10.25 18.56 6.66
C SER A 1 -9.79 17.20 7.16
N GLY A 2 -8.92 17.20 8.16
CA GLY A 2 -8.39 16.00 8.81
C GLY A 2 -7.82 16.39 10.18
N ILE A 3 -7.83 15.46 11.13
CA ILE A 3 -7.22 15.62 12.45
C ILE A 3 -5.70 15.51 12.27
N THR A 4 -4.93 16.49 12.74
CA THR A 4 -3.47 16.44 12.71
C THR A 4 -2.98 15.64 13.91
N ILE A 5 -2.36 14.49 13.63
CA ILE A 5 -1.77 13.60 14.62
C ILE A 5 -0.26 13.78 14.54
N ASN A 6 0.38 14.14 15.65
CA ASN A 6 1.82 14.40 15.73
C ASN A 6 2.58 13.30 16.48
N ALA A 7 1.87 12.33 17.05
CA ALA A 7 2.49 11.23 17.77
C ALA A 7 3.23 10.26 16.83
N ASP A 8 4.48 9.93 17.19
CA ASP A 8 5.31 8.96 16.44
C ASP A 8 5.07 7.49 16.85
N THR A 9 4.14 7.24 17.76
CA THR A 9 3.82 5.89 18.28
C THR A 9 2.36 5.58 18.11
N ILE A 10 2.02 4.33 17.74
CA ILE A 10 0.64 3.88 17.50
C ILE A 10 -0.28 4.21 18.68
N LEU A 11 0.20 3.99 19.91
CA LEU A 11 -0.60 4.26 21.11
C LEU A 11 -0.83 5.78 21.30
N GLY A 12 0.18 6.60 21.00
CA GLY A 12 0.05 8.05 20.99
C GLY A 12 -0.89 8.55 19.89
N GLU A 13 -0.83 7.97 18.69
CA GLU A 13 -1.75 8.30 17.59
C GLU A 13 -3.20 7.99 17.97
N MET A 14 -3.45 6.82 18.59
CA MET A 14 -4.78 6.47 19.07
C MET A 14 -5.27 7.42 20.16
N GLN A 15 -4.40 7.81 21.10
CA GLN A 15 -4.75 8.72 22.17
C GLN A 15 -5.06 10.13 21.65
N GLU A 16 -4.25 10.66 20.74
CA GLU A 16 -4.49 11.95 20.11
C GLU A 16 -5.76 11.94 19.25
N PHE A 17 -6.00 10.85 18.51
CA PHE A 17 -7.22 10.69 17.73
C PHE A 17 -8.46 10.69 18.62
N VAL A 18 -8.46 9.91 19.71
CA VAL A 18 -9.57 9.86 20.68
C VAL A 18 -9.77 11.23 21.34
N GLY A 19 -8.68 11.92 21.68
CA GLY A 19 -8.73 13.25 22.27
C GLY A 19 -9.24 14.35 21.32
N GLN A 20 -9.21 14.13 20.02
CA GLN A 20 -9.62 15.09 19.00
C GLN A 20 -10.93 14.68 18.28
N LEU A 21 -11.67 13.69 18.79
CA LEU A 21 -12.93 13.22 18.21
C LEU A 21 -14.00 14.33 18.09
N ASP A 22 -13.98 15.30 18.98
CA ASP A 22 -14.94 16.42 18.95
C ASP A 22 -14.72 17.36 17.75
N GLN A 23 -13.55 17.30 17.10
CA GLN A 23 -13.19 18.12 15.94
C GLN A 23 -13.46 17.40 14.60
N VAL A 24 -14.13 16.24 14.62
CA VAL A 24 -14.42 15.47 13.42
C VAL A 24 -15.36 16.25 12.48
N HIS A 25 -14.92 16.39 11.24
CA HIS A 25 -15.75 16.94 10.17
C HIS A 25 -16.81 15.91 9.74
N TRP A 26 -18.00 16.01 10.33
CA TRP A 26 -19.12 15.07 10.13
C TRP A 26 -19.44 14.74 8.67
N PRO A 27 -19.50 15.70 7.72
CA PRO A 27 -19.75 15.38 6.31
C PRO A 27 -18.73 14.40 5.72
N THR A 28 -17.45 14.58 6.07
CA THR A 28 -16.35 13.72 5.59
C THR A 28 -16.47 12.31 6.18
N ALA A 29 -16.80 12.23 7.48
CA ALA A 29 -17.02 10.96 8.17
C ALA A 29 -18.23 10.19 7.58
N MET A 30 -19.33 10.89 7.27
CA MET A 30 -20.50 10.30 6.62
C MET A 30 -20.17 9.77 5.23
N VAL A 31 -19.41 10.52 4.41
CA VAL A 31 -18.96 10.05 3.09
C VAL A 31 -18.11 8.79 3.22
N ALA A 32 -17.12 8.77 4.12
CA ALA A 32 -16.31 7.58 4.38
C ALA A 32 -17.17 6.38 4.83
N GLY A 33 -18.08 6.59 5.77
CA GLY A 33 -18.98 5.55 6.29
C GLY A 33 -19.91 4.99 5.21
N LEU A 34 -20.50 5.84 4.37
CA LEU A 34 -21.36 5.42 3.26
C LEU A 34 -20.59 4.64 2.20
N VAL A 35 -19.38 5.08 1.84
CA VAL A 35 -18.52 4.37 0.89
C VAL A 35 -18.13 3.01 1.44
N LEU A 36 -17.77 2.93 2.72
CA LEU A 36 -17.41 1.68 3.38
C LEU A 36 -18.61 0.72 3.44
N MET A 37 -19.79 1.21 3.86
CA MET A 37 -21.03 0.43 3.84
C MET A 37 -21.31 -0.11 2.43
N PHE A 38 -21.24 0.76 1.42
CA PHE A 38 -21.45 0.38 0.03
C PHE A 38 -20.46 -0.70 -0.45
N LEU A 39 -19.18 -0.59 -0.10
CA LEU A 39 -18.15 -1.58 -0.44
C LEU A 39 -18.47 -2.97 0.12
N PHE A 40 -18.86 -3.05 1.39
CA PHE A 40 -19.26 -4.32 2.00
C PHE A 40 -20.54 -4.87 1.38
N THR A 41 -21.54 -4.01 1.11
CA THR A 41 -22.79 -4.42 0.47
C THR A 41 -22.55 -4.93 -0.95
N ILE A 42 -21.87 -4.16 -1.81
CA ILE A 42 -21.67 -4.54 -3.21
C ILE A 42 -20.83 -5.81 -3.34
N GLN A 43 -19.84 -6.03 -2.48
CA GLN A 43 -19.05 -7.26 -2.56
C GLN A 43 -19.81 -8.50 -2.08
N THR A 44 -20.78 -8.31 -1.18
CA THR A 44 -21.69 -9.38 -0.72
C THR A 44 -22.66 -9.79 -1.83
N PHE A 45 -23.22 -8.83 -2.58
CA PHE A 45 -24.20 -9.12 -3.65
C PHE A 45 -23.56 -9.40 -5.02
N PHE A 46 -22.46 -8.73 -5.34
CA PHE A 46 -21.80 -8.76 -6.65
C PHE A 46 -20.29 -8.98 -6.52
N SER A 47 -19.89 -10.18 -6.09
CA SER A 47 -18.49 -10.50 -5.80
C SER A 47 -17.53 -10.42 -7.00
N ARG A 48 -18.05 -10.30 -8.23
CA ARG A 48 -17.26 -10.11 -9.47
C ARG A 48 -17.14 -8.66 -9.93
N ALA A 49 -17.92 -7.73 -9.36
CA ALA A 49 -17.88 -6.34 -9.76
C ALA A 49 -16.61 -5.65 -9.22
N PRO A 50 -16.05 -4.64 -9.92
CA PRO A 50 -14.93 -3.85 -9.43
C PRO A 50 -15.39 -2.88 -8.33
N GLY A 51 -15.76 -3.42 -7.17
CA GLY A 51 -16.38 -2.69 -6.04
C GLY A 51 -15.67 -1.38 -5.67
N PRO A 52 -14.33 -1.39 -5.42
CA PRO A 52 -13.56 -0.17 -5.14
C PRO A 52 -13.68 0.92 -6.21
N LEU A 53 -13.66 0.55 -7.49
CA LEU A 53 -13.78 1.52 -8.58
C LEU A 53 -15.19 2.12 -8.61
N ILE A 54 -16.22 1.29 -8.52
CA ILE A 54 -17.62 1.76 -8.51
C ILE A 54 -17.86 2.67 -7.31
N ALA A 55 -17.38 2.29 -6.13
CA ALA A 55 -17.56 3.06 -4.90
C ALA A 55 -16.95 4.46 -5.00
N VAL A 56 -15.73 4.58 -5.54
CA VAL A 56 -15.10 5.88 -5.75
C VAL A 56 -15.82 6.69 -6.81
N LEU A 57 -16.20 6.10 -7.94
CA LEU A 57 -16.94 6.82 -8.97
C LEU A 57 -18.28 7.36 -8.46
N MET A 58 -19.00 6.57 -7.66
CA MET A 58 -20.24 7.01 -7.01
C MET A 58 -19.99 8.12 -5.98
N ALA A 59 -18.92 8.01 -5.19
CA ALA A 59 -18.55 9.05 -4.23
C ALA A 59 -18.15 10.35 -4.93
N THR A 60 -17.36 10.27 -6.00
CA THR A 60 -16.99 11.41 -6.85
C THR A 60 -18.20 12.06 -7.49
N LEU A 61 -19.15 11.25 -7.99
CA LEU A 61 -20.41 11.76 -8.52
C LEU A 61 -21.23 12.49 -7.45
N ALA A 62 -21.32 11.93 -6.24
CA ALA A 62 -21.98 12.58 -5.12
C ALA A 62 -21.30 13.90 -4.71
N VAL A 63 -19.97 13.94 -4.68
CA VAL A 63 -19.20 15.17 -4.43
C VAL A 63 -19.50 16.22 -5.49
N ALA A 64 -19.50 15.83 -6.77
CA ALA A 64 -19.73 16.75 -7.88
C ALA A 64 -21.19 17.26 -7.97
N LEU A 65 -22.18 16.42 -7.65
CA LEU A 65 -23.60 16.81 -7.71
C LEU A 65 -24.07 17.63 -6.51
N LEU A 66 -23.41 17.47 -5.36
CA LEU A 66 -23.80 18.12 -4.10
C LEU A 66 -22.82 19.23 -3.69
N ASP A 67 -21.84 19.55 -4.53
CA ASP A 67 -20.76 20.51 -4.28
C ASP A 67 -20.09 20.28 -2.90
N LEU A 68 -19.80 19.01 -2.58
CA LEU A 68 -19.28 18.64 -1.24
C LEU A 68 -17.86 19.12 -1.02
N ASP A 69 -17.10 19.32 -2.10
CA ASP A 69 -15.76 19.92 -2.08
C ASP A 69 -15.81 21.35 -1.55
N GLN A 70 -16.79 22.15 -1.99
CA GLN A 70 -17.03 23.51 -1.48
C GLN A 70 -17.53 23.51 -0.03
N LYS A 71 -18.13 22.41 0.43
CA LYS A 71 -18.62 22.19 1.80
C LYS A 71 -17.58 21.57 2.73
N GLY A 72 -16.31 21.57 2.34
CA GLY A 72 -15.19 21.16 3.20
C GLY A 72 -14.85 19.67 3.17
N VAL A 73 -15.45 18.88 2.27
CA VAL A 73 -14.96 17.52 2.00
C VAL A 73 -13.67 17.61 1.20
N ALA A 74 -12.59 17.06 1.75
CA ALA A 74 -11.30 17.07 1.06
C ALA A 74 -11.33 16.14 -0.16
N VAL A 75 -10.85 16.66 -1.30
CA VAL A 75 -10.63 15.92 -2.54
C VAL A 75 -9.14 15.84 -2.84
N VAL A 76 -8.74 14.96 -3.77
CA VAL A 76 -7.35 14.81 -4.21
C VAL A 76 -6.76 16.13 -4.71
N GLY A 77 -7.56 16.94 -5.40
CA GLY A 77 -7.13 18.23 -5.92
C GLY A 77 -6.28 18.12 -7.18
N THR A 78 -5.50 19.16 -7.47
CA THR A 78 -4.78 19.29 -8.74
C THR A 78 -3.70 18.22 -8.90
N ILE A 79 -3.82 17.40 -9.94
CA ILE A 79 -2.82 16.40 -10.31
C ILE A 79 -1.88 17.04 -11.34
N PRO A 80 -0.56 17.12 -11.07
CA PRO A 80 0.39 17.76 -11.96
C PRO A 80 0.36 17.12 -13.35
N ALA A 81 0.39 17.98 -14.36
CA ALA A 81 0.40 17.58 -15.76
C ALA A 81 1.80 17.17 -16.20
N GLY A 82 1.90 16.04 -16.91
CA GLY A 82 3.14 15.62 -17.56
C GLY A 82 3.73 14.34 -16.98
N LEU A 83 4.85 13.93 -17.54
CA LEU A 83 5.63 12.81 -17.02
C LEU A 83 6.50 13.28 -15.85
N PRO A 84 6.71 12.45 -14.82
CA PRO A 84 7.69 12.77 -13.78
C PRO A 84 9.06 12.95 -14.43
N HIS A 85 9.78 14.00 -14.00
CA HIS A 85 11.15 14.21 -14.44
C HIS A 85 12.08 13.31 -13.64
N LEU A 86 13.17 12.85 -14.27
CA LEU A 86 14.18 12.08 -13.56
C LEU A 86 14.86 12.99 -12.55
N GLN A 87 14.85 12.59 -11.28
CA GLN A 87 15.54 13.29 -10.20
C GLN A 87 16.44 12.32 -9.45
N VAL A 88 17.70 12.70 -9.31
CA VAL A 88 18.63 12.00 -8.41
C VAL A 88 18.43 12.58 -7.01
N PRO A 89 18.06 11.77 -6.00
CA PRO A 89 17.89 12.27 -4.65
C PRO A 89 19.22 12.76 -4.09
N GLN A 90 19.21 13.92 -3.44
CA GLN A 90 20.37 14.43 -2.71
C GLN A 90 20.45 13.67 -1.39
N LEU A 91 21.48 12.83 -1.24
CA LEU A 91 21.68 12.03 -0.04
C LEU A 91 22.68 12.71 0.89
N SER A 92 22.26 12.99 2.12
CA SER A 92 23.18 13.39 3.19
C SER A 92 23.88 12.16 3.74
N ILE A 93 25.18 12.26 3.99
CA ILE A 93 25.96 11.17 4.61
C ILE A 93 25.42 10.78 6.00
N VAL A 94 24.76 11.73 6.67
CA VAL A 94 24.16 11.55 8.00
C VAL A 94 22.90 10.68 7.96
N GLU A 95 22.12 10.77 6.87
CA GLU A 95 20.86 10.03 6.69
C GLU A 95 21.09 8.63 6.11
N LEU A 96 22.25 8.42 5.48
CA LEU A 96 22.59 7.19 4.77
C LEU A 96 22.38 5.92 5.61
N PRO A 97 22.78 5.84 6.90
CA PRO A 97 22.58 4.64 7.69
C PRO A 97 21.09 4.31 7.92
N ALA A 98 20.29 5.33 8.27
CA ALA A 98 18.86 5.17 8.51
C ALA A 98 18.10 4.78 7.23
N LEU A 99 18.43 5.45 6.11
CA LEU A 99 17.86 5.13 4.81
C LEU A 99 18.24 3.73 4.33
N THR A 100 19.49 3.32 4.53
CA THR A 100 19.96 1.98 4.14
C THR A 100 19.26 0.90 4.96
N ALA A 101 19.10 1.10 6.27
CA ALA A 101 18.38 0.16 7.13
C ALA A 101 16.91 0.02 6.69
N ALA A 102 16.22 1.13 6.43
CA ALA A 102 14.84 1.12 5.93
C ALA A 102 14.76 0.46 4.54
N ALA A 103 15.67 0.80 3.62
CA ALA A 103 15.71 0.25 2.27
C ALA A 103 15.96 -1.27 2.26
N LEU A 104 16.85 -1.77 3.14
CA LEU A 104 17.08 -3.21 3.31
C LEU A 104 15.81 -3.92 3.81
N GLY A 105 15.11 -3.35 4.79
CA GLY A 105 13.83 -3.87 5.27
C GLY A 105 12.80 -3.98 4.16
N ILE A 106 12.61 -2.90 3.39
CA ILE A 106 11.70 -2.86 2.25
C ILE A 106 12.11 -3.87 1.18
N ALA A 107 13.41 -3.97 0.85
CA ALA A 107 13.91 -4.89 -0.16
C ALA A 107 13.66 -6.35 0.22
N VAL A 108 13.89 -6.74 1.48
CA VAL A 108 13.63 -8.10 1.97
C VAL A 108 12.14 -8.43 1.88
N VAL A 109 11.26 -7.52 2.31
CA VAL A 109 9.80 -7.74 2.27
C VAL A 109 9.30 -7.80 0.83
N ALA A 110 9.70 -6.85 -0.03
CA ALA A 110 9.29 -6.78 -1.42
C ALA A 110 9.78 -7.98 -2.24
N TYR A 111 11.02 -8.42 -2.03
CA TYR A 111 11.57 -9.60 -2.72
C TYR A 111 10.90 -10.89 -2.24
N SER A 112 10.65 -11.01 -0.93
CA SER A 112 9.94 -12.17 -0.37
C SER A 112 8.53 -12.27 -0.94
N ASP A 113 7.76 -11.18 -0.95
CA ASP A 113 6.43 -11.13 -1.57
C ASP A 113 6.49 -11.52 -3.05
N ASN A 114 7.44 -10.95 -3.80
CA ASN A 114 7.57 -11.18 -5.22
C ASN A 114 7.93 -12.64 -5.56
N VAL A 115 8.97 -13.19 -4.93
CA VAL A 115 9.44 -14.56 -5.22
C VAL A 115 8.43 -15.61 -4.74
N LEU A 116 7.74 -15.38 -3.62
CA LEU A 116 6.71 -16.30 -3.12
C LEU A 116 5.51 -16.34 -4.07
N THR A 117 5.05 -15.17 -4.52
CA THR A 117 4.00 -15.08 -5.53
C THR A 117 4.43 -15.76 -6.83
N ALA A 118 5.62 -15.44 -7.35
CA ALA A 118 6.14 -16.03 -8.58
C ALA A 118 6.24 -17.57 -8.49
N ARG A 119 6.74 -18.12 -7.38
CA ARG A 119 6.82 -19.57 -7.14
C ARG A 119 5.45 -20.23 -7.11
N SER A 120 4.47 -19.59 -6.47
CA SER A 120 3.11 -20.12 -6.37
C SER A 120 2.50 -20.34 -7.77
N PHE A 121 2.60 -19.32 -8.65
CA PHE A 121 2.13 -19.43 -10.03
C PHE A 121 2.99 -20.37 -10.88
N ALA A 122 4.31 -20.37 -10.71
CA ALA A 122 5.22 -21.27 -11.43
C ALA A 122 4.89 -22.73 -11.16
N ASN A 123 4.63 -23.08 -9.90
CA ASN A 123 4.27 -24.43 -9.51
C ASN A 123 2.90 -24.84 -10.08
N ARG A 124 1.92 -23.94 -10.04
CA ARG A 124 0.57 -24.16 -10.59
C ARG A 124 0.58 -24.34 -12.11
N ASN A 125 1.34 -23.50 -12.82
CA ASN A 125 1.37 -23.45 -14.28
C ASN A 125 2.55 -24.24 -14.89
N ARG A 126 3.30 -24.98 -14.07
CA ARG A 126 4.38 -25.90 -14.48
C ARG A 126 5.51 -25.22 -15.27
N TYR A 127 5.89 -24.00 -14.89
CA TYR A 127 7.09 -23.33 -15.42
C TYR A 127 8.15 -23.15 -14.33
N LYS A 128 9.37 -22.79 -14.75
CA LYS A 128 10.50 -22.54 -13.83
C LYS A 128 10.71 -21.04 -13.66
N ILE A 129 11.12 -20.63 -12.47
CA ILE A 129 11.55 -19.25 -12.19
C ILE A 129 13.05 -19.21 -11.92
N ASN A 130 13.70 -18.10 -12.27
CA ASN A 130 15.08 -17.83 -11.92
C ASN A 130 15.11 -16.73 -10.84
N ALA A 131 15.43 -17.10 -9.61
CA ALA A 131 15.42 -16.19 -8.46
C ALA A 131 16.36 -14.97 -8.64
N ASN A 132 17.54 -15.18 -9.25
CA ASN A 132 18.48 -14.09 -9.52
C ASN A 132 17.91 -13.10 -10.54
N GLN A 133 17.16 -13.59 -11.51
CA GLN A 133 16.51 -12.76 -12.52
C GLN A 133 15.34 -11.95 -11.93
N GLU A 134 14.53 -12.57 -11.05
CA GLU A 134 13.47 -11.86 -10.32
C GLU A 134 14.04 -10.76 -9.41
N LEU A 135 15.15 -11.04 -8.71
CA LEU A 135 15.82 -10.05 -7.87
C LEU A 135 16.34 -8.88 -8.71
N LEU A 136 16.99 -9.16 -9.84
CA LEU A 136 17.49 -8.14 -10.75
C LEU A 136 16.34 -7.29 -11.32
N ALA A 137 15.25 -7.92 -11.75
CA ALA A 137 14.08 -7.24 -12.31
C ALA A 137 13.41 -6.33 -11.27
N LEU A 138 13.25 -6.81 -10.03
CA LEU A 138 12.72 -6.03 -8.92
C LEU A 138 13.62 -4.84 -8.58
N GLY A 139 14.94 -5.05 -8.53
CA GLY A 139 15.93 -4.00 -8.27
C GLY A 139 15.89 -2.90 -9.33
N LEU A 140 15.93 -3.27 -10.62
CA LEU A 140 15.85 -2.31 -11.73
C LEU A 140 14.51 -1.54 -11.74
N SER A 141 13.41 -2.23 -11.42
CA SER A 141 12.08 -1.58 -11.33
C SER A 141 12.03 -0.54 -10.20
N ASN A 142 12.62 -0.86 -9.05
CA ASN A 142 12.67 0.06 -7.91
C ASN A 142 13.68 1.20 -8.08
N LEU A 143 14.80 0.97 -8.78
CA LEU A 143 15.70 2.05 -9.21
C LEU A 143 14.99 3.02 -10.14
N GLY A 144 14.25 2.50 -11.13
CA GLY A 144 13.42 3.32 -12.02
C GLY A 144 12.34 4.09 -11.25
N ALA A 145 11.64 3.43 -10.32
CA ALA A 145 10.66 4.09 -9.46
C ALA A 145 11.30 5.24 -8.65
N GLY A 146 12.41 4.99 -7.96
CA GLY A 146 13.11 6.01 -7.17
C GLY A 146 13.56 7.22 -8.01
N LEU A 147 14.12 6.98 -9.21
CA LEU A 147 14.53 8.06 -10.12
C LEU A 147 13.34 8.88 -10.65
N MET A 148 12.15 8.27 -10.74
CA MET A 148 10.91 8.93 -11.16
C MET A 148 10.06 9.41 -9.97
N GLN A 149 10.65 9.55 -8.77
CA GLN A 149 9.97 10.00 -7.54
C GLN A 149 8.80 9.09 -7.11
N GLY A 150 8.85 7.82 -7.49
CA GLY A 150 7.88 6.79 -7.14
C GLY A 150 8.17 6.13 -5.80
N ILE A 151 7.17 5.42 -5.29
CA ILE A 151 7.28 4.57 -4.11
C ILE A 151 7.87 3.20 -4.46
N PRO A 152 8.48 2.48 -3.50
CA PRO A 152 8.93 1.11 -3.73
C PRO A 152 7.78 0.20 -4.19
N VAL A 153 8.06 -0.69 -5.14
CA VAL A 153 7.10 -1.58 -5.78
C VAL A 153 7.44 -3.05 -5.53
N SER A 154 6.40 -3.88 -5.42
CA SER A 154 6.50 -5.35 -5.35
C SER A 154 5.50 -6.02 -6.32
N SER A 155 5.24 -7.32 -6.13
CA SER A 155 4.24 -8.05 -6.92
C SER A 155 2.80 -7.72 -6.51
N SER A 156 1.84 -8.06 -7.36
CA SER A 156 0.41 -7.93 -7.02
C SER A 156 -0.30 -9.27 -7.21
N GLY A 157 -0.35 -10.07 -6.15
CA GLY A 157 -0.99 -11.40 -6.19
C GLY A 157 -2.43 -11.36 -6.70
N SER A 158 -3.24 -10.39 -6.27
CA SER A 158 -4.63 -10.24 -6.69
C SER A 158 -4.77 -9.97 -8.21
N ARG A 159 -3.94 -9.08 -8.79
CA ARG A 159 -3.95 -8.80 -10.23
C ARG A 159 -3.45 -9.98 -11.04
N THR A 160 -2.43 -10.69 -10.55
CA THR A 160 -1.90 -11.88 -11.20
C THR A 160 -2.89 -13.03 -11.17
N VAL A 161 -3.63 -13.25 -10.07
CA VAL A 161 -4.70 -14.26 -9.99
C VAL A 161 -5.78 -13.99 -11.02
N ILE A 162 -6.23 -12.74 -11.14
CA ILE A 162 -7.25 -12.37 -12.13
C ILE A 162 -6.72 -12.57 -13.55
N GLY A 163 -5.49 -12.13 -13.83
CA GLY A 163 -4.85 -12.31 -15.14
C GLY A 163 -4.70 -13.78 -15.52
N ASP A 164 -4.25 -14.62 -14.61
CA ASP A 164 -4.12 -16.08 -14.78
C ASP A 164 -5.48 -16.75 -15.02
N ALA A 165 -6.50 -16.38 -14.23
CA ALA A 165 -7.86 -16.89 -14.39
C ALA A 165 -8.50 -16.49 -15.74
N LEU A 166 -8.12 -15.33 -16.29
CA LEU A 166 -8.51 -14.87 -17.63
C LEU A 166 -7.62 -15.43 -18.75
N GLY A 167 -6.66 -16.31 -18.42
CA GLY A 167 -5.81 -17.00 -19.39
C GLY A 167 -4.67 -16.15 -19.94
N SER A 168 -4.22 -15.11 -19.22
CA SER A 168 -3.02 -14.35 -19.60
C SER A 168 -1.79 -15.25 -19.61
N LYS A 169 -1.03 -15.22 -20.71
CA LYS A 169 0.19 -16.04 -20.90
C LYS A 169 1.46 -15.24 -21.14
N THR A 170 1.36 -13.92 -21.29
CA THR A 170 2.49 -13.06 -21.66
C THR A 170 2.45 -11.73 -20.90
N GLN A 171 3.58 -11.03 -20.88
CA GLN A 171 3.69 -9.73 -20.20
C GLN A 171 2.99 -8.59 -20.93
N LEU A 172 2.40 -8.86 -22.09
CA LEU A 172 1.52 -7.93 -22.78
C LEU A 172 0.37 -7.47 -21.89
N TYR A 173 -0.12 -8.33 -20.97
CA TYR A 173 -1.11 -7.94 -19.97
C TYR A 173 -0.67 -6.73 -19.14
N SER A 174 0.56 -6.76 -18.62
CA SER A 174 1.12 -5.65 -17.83
C SER A 174 1.37 -4.40 -18.67
N VAL A 175 1.79 -4.57 -19.93
CA VAL A 175 1.97 -3.44 -20.87
C VAL A 175 0.63 -2.76 -21.17
N VAL A 176 -0.43 -3.53 -21.43
CA VAL A 176 -1.77 -2.97 -21.65
C VAL A 176 -2.27 -2.25 -20.40
N ALA A 177 -2.12 -2.85 -19.21
CA ALA A 177 -2.50 -2.22 -17.96
C ALA A 177 -1.76 -0.90 -17.73
N PHE A 178 -0.45 -0.85 -18.04
CA PHE A 178 0.36 0.37 -17.98
C PHE A 178 -0.14 1.45 -18.96
N LEU A 179 -0.43 1.09 -20.21
CA LEU A 179 -0.95 2.03 -21.20
C LEU A 179 -2.33 2.57 -20.82
N VAL A 180 -3.20 1.73 -20.27
CA VAL A 180 -4.51 2.15 -19.74
C VAL A 180 -4.33 3.12 -18.58
N LEU A 181 -3.42 2.83 -17.65
CA LEU A 181 -3.11 3.71 -16.53
C LEU A 181 -2.62 5.09 -17.00
N ILE A 182 -1.66 5.13 -17.94
CA ILE A 182 -1.20 6.39 -18.53
C ILE A 182 -2.37 7.14 -19.20
N SER A 183 -3.22 6.42 -19.95
CA SER A 183 -4.37 7.04 -20.61
C SER A 183 -5.32 7.68 -19.60
N VAL A 184 -5.65 6.98 -18.50
CA VAL A 184 -6.46 7.55 -17.41
C VAL A 184 -5.78 8.77 -16.78
N LEU A 185 -4.48 8.71 -16.53
CA LEU A 185 -3.72 9.82 -15.97
C LEU A 185 -3.55 11.02 -16.93
N LEU A 186 -3.72 10.86 -18.24
CA LEU A 186 -3.63 11.96 -19.19
C LEU A 186 -5.00 12.60 -19.47
N PHE A 187 -6.02 11.76 -19.69
CA PHE A 187 -7.35 12.19 -20.13
C PHE A 187 -8.35 12.39 -18.99
N LEU A 188 -8.23 11.64 -17.89
CA LEU A 188 -9.21 11.62 -16.79
C LEU A 188 -8.75 12.40 -15.55
N ARG A 189 -7.69 13.21 -15.64
CA ARG A 189 -7.20 14.05 -14.52
C ARG A 189 -8.27 14.91 -13.86
N PRO A 190 -9.15 15.62 -14.61
CA PRO A 190 -10.19 16.44 -13.98
C PRO A 190 -11.13 15.61 -13.10
N LEU A 191 -11.43 14.37 -13.52
CA LEU A 191 -12.26 13.45 -12.76
C LEU A 191 -11.52 12.92 -11.53
N LEU A 192 -10.24 12.57 -11.66
CA LEU A 192 -9.40 12.12 -10.54
C LEU A 192 -9.21 13.22 -9.48
N ALA A 193 -9.15 14.49 -9.88
CA ALA A 193 -9.01 15.61 -8.97
C ALA A 193 -10.19 15.76 -7.99
N LEU A 194 -11.37 15.31 -8.41
CA LEU A 194 -12.61 15.32 -7.62
C LEU A 194 -12.76 14.09 -6.71
N PHE A 195 -11.78 13.18 -6.67
CA PHE A 195 -11.87 12.00 -5.82
C PHE A 195 -11.85 12.42 -4.34
N PRO A 196 -12.90 12.12 -3.55
CA PRO A 196 -12.88 12.44 -2.12
C PRO A 196 -11.85 11.58 -1.39
N THR A 197 -10.97 12.21 -0.60
CA THR A 197 -9.94 11.50 0.17
C THR A 197 -10.54 10.54 1.19
N ALA A 198 -11.74 10.85 1.69
CA ALA A 198 -12.55 9.98 2.54
C ALA A 198 -12.89 8.64 1.88
N ALA A 199 -13.19 8.63 0.57
CA ALA A 199 -13.47 7.40 -0.16
C ALA A 199 -12.21 6.56 -0.36
N LEU A 200 -11.06 7.20 -0.60
CA LEU A 200 -9.77 6.52 -0.67
C LEU A 200 -9.42 5.85 0.66
N GLY A 201 -9.63 6.55 1.79
CA GLY A 201 -9.46 5.99 3.13
C GLY A 201 -10.38 4.79 3.39
N ALA A 202 -11.66 4.89 3.01
CA ALA A 202 -12.61 3.79 3.13
C ALA A 202 -12.18 2.54 2.32
N ILE A 203 -11.62 2.72 1.13
CA ILE A 203 -11.05 1.60 0.35
C ILE A 203 -9.87 0.95 1.07
N VAL A 204 -8.98 1.74 1.67
CA VAL A 204 -7.84 1.20 2.41
C VAL A 204 -8.32 0.36 3.59
N ILE A 205 -9.29 0.86 4.38
CA ILE A 205 -9.89 0.10 5.48
C ILE A 205 -10.50 -1.20 4.97
N PHE A 206 -11.29 -1.14 3.89
CA PHE A 206 -11.90 -2.31 3.28
C PHE A 206 -10.88 -3.32 2.73
N ALA A 207 -9.76 -2.85 2.16
CA ALA A 207 -8.69 -3.74 1.72
C ALA A 207 -8.01 -4.42 2.93
N ALA A 208 -7.76 -3.67 4.00
CA ALA A 208 -7.16 -4.19 5.23
C ALA A 208 -8.04 -5.26 5.90
N THR A 209 -9.36 -5.05 5.98
CA THR A 209 -10.28 -6.07 6.54
C THR A 209 -10.27 -7.35 5.70
N LYS A 210 -10.19 -7.25 4.37
CA LYS A 210 -10.06 -8.42 3.49
C LYS A 210 -8.73 -9.15 3.64
N LEU A 211 -7.64 -8.45 3.91
CA LEU A 211 -6.36 -9.10 4.21
C LEU A 211 -6.42 -9.89 5.54
N ILE A 212 -7.08 -9.35 6.57
CA ILE A 212 -7.27 -10.04 7.86
C ILE A 212 -8.16 -11.28 7.68
N GLU A 213 -9.29 -11.17 6.99
CA GLU A 213 -10.18 -12.31 6.72
C GLU A 213 -9.47 -13.46 5.96
N ILE A 214 -8.54 -13.13 5.07
CA ILE A 214 -7.75 -14.12 4.33
C ILE A 214 -6.71 -14.78 5.25
N ALA A 215 -6.08 -14.00 6.13
CA ALA A 215 -5.12 -14.53 7.10
C ALA A 215 -5.78 -15.52 8.06
N ASP A 216 -6.98 -15.20 8.58
CA ASP A 216 -7.74 -16.08 9.49
C ASP A 216 -8.14 -17.41 8.85
N LYS A 217 -8.40 -17.41 7.53
CA LYS A 217 -8.76 -18.62 6.77
C LYS A 217 -7.56 -19.46 6.36
N CYS A 218 -6.35 -18.93 6.46
CA CYS A 218 -5.13 -19.65 6.13
C CYS A 218 -4.58 -20.34 7.38
N PRO A 219 -4.23 -21.65 7.34
CA PRO A 219 -3.61 -22.35 8.48
C PRO A 219 -2.12 -21.95 8.69
N VAL A 220 -1.82 -20.65 8.59
CA VAL A 220 -0.50 -20.00 8.73
C VAL A 220 -0.23 -19.59 10.19
N HIS A 221 -1.19 -19.78 11.10
CA HIS A 221 -1.06 -19.43 12.51
C HIS A 221 0.10 -20.16 13.22
N ARG A 222 0.60 -21.28 12.67
CA ARG A 222 1.75 -22.03 13.21
C ARG A 222 3.13 -21.53 12.79
N THR A 223 3.26 -20.84 11.66
CA THR A 223 4.56 -20.36 11.16
C THR A 223 4.90 -18.95 11.62
N LEU A 224 3.89 -18.13 11.93
CA LEU A 224 4.09 -16.77 12.42
C LEU A 224 4.67 -16.73 13.84
N GLU A 225 4.30 -17.68 14.72
CA GLU A 225 4.88 -17.83 16.06
C GLU A 225 6.38 -18.20 16.02
N ALA A 226 6.78 -19.02 15.05
CA ALA A 226 8.18 -19.35 14.83
C ALA A 226 8.98 -18.17 14.27
N ALA A 227 8.37 -17.39 13.36
CA ALA A 227 9.01 -16.22 12.76
C ALA A 227 9.16 -15.06 13.78
N SER A 228 8.15 -14.79 14.60
CA SER A 228 8.23 -13.79 15.66
C SER A 228 9.27 -14.17 16.72
N ALA A 229 9.38 -15.47 17.06
CA ALA A 229 10.42 -15.96 17.96
C ALA A 229 11.84 -15.75 17.41
N VAL A 230 12.04 -15.91 16.10
CA VAL A 230 13.34 -15.65 15.45
C VAL A 230 13.67 -14.16 15.43
N VAL A 231 12.71 -13.30 15.06
CA VAL A 231 12.91 -11.84 15.04
C VAL A 231 13.20 -11.31 16.44
N THR A 232 12.46 -11.76 17.47
CA THR A 232 12.72 -11.39 18.87
C THR A 232 14.10 -11.85 19.34
N ARG A 233 14.56 -13.04 18.93
CA ARG A 233 15.90 -13.54 19.28
C ARG A 233 17.02 -12.75 18.59
N VAL A 234 16.82 -12.34 17.33
CA VAL A 234 17.79 -11.51 16.61
C VAL A 234 17.90 -10.12 17.24
N ILE A 235 16.76 -9.51 17.59
CA ILE A 235 16.73 -8.21 18.28
C ILE A 235 17.37 -8.31 19.68
N ALA A 236 17.06 -9.38 20.44
CA ALA A 236 17.65 -9.61 21.76
C ALA A 236 19.17 -9.87 21.71
N SER A 237 19.63 -10.61 20.69
CA SER A 237 21.06 -10.84 20.44
C SER A 237 21.80 -9.54 20.13
N ALA A 238 21.21 -8.67 19.31
CA ALA A 238 21.81 -7.37 18.97
C ALA A 238 21.83 -6.39 20.16
N ALA A 239 20.89 -6.53 21.11
CA ALA A 239 20.85 -5.73 22.34
C ALA A 239 21.89 -6.17 23.39
N MET A 240 22.23 -7.47 23.45
CA MET A 240 23.24 -8.00 24.38
C MET A 240 24.68 -7.59 24.01
N GLU A 241 24.95 -7.31 22.74
CA GLU A 241 26.29 -6.89 22.28
C GLU A 241 26.67 -5.45 22.71
N GLN A 242 25.70 -4.65 23.19
CA GLN A 242 25.92 -3.24 23.55
C GLN A 242 26.09 -2.97 25.05
N VAL A 243 26.22 -4.00 25.90
CA VAL A 243 26.42 -3.82 27.35
C VAL A 243 27.93 -3.70 27.66
N PRO A 244 28.46 -2.51 27.98
CA PRO A 244 29.87 -2.35 28.34
C PRO A 244 30.16 -2.99 29.71
N PRO A 245 31.37 -3.54 29.92
CA PRO A 245 31.73 -4.19 31.18
C PRO A 245 31.69 -3.19 32.35
N PRO A 246 31.26 -3.62 33.55
CA PRO A 246 31.12 -2.74 34.70
C PRO A 246 32.48 -2.15 35.08
N SER A 247 32.55 -0.83 35.13
CA SER A 247 33.70 -0.10 35.66
C SER A 247 33.85 -0.44 37.15
N GLY A 248 34.85 -1.25 37.47
CA GLY A 248 35.26 -1.49 38.84
C GLY A 248 35.60 -0.18 39.54
N ARG A 249 35.14 -0.04 40.78
CA ARG A 249 35.62 0.97 41.73
C ARG A 249 35.65 0.39 43.13
N PRO A 250 36.37 1.03 44.04
CA PRO A 250 37.39 2.07 43.83
C PRO A 250 38.83 1.54 43.91
#